data_AF-A0A0K8VE80-F1
#
_entry.id   AF-A0A0K8VE80-F1
#
_cell.length_a   1.000
_cell.length_b   1.000
_cell.length_c   1.000
_cell.angle_alpha   90.00
_cell.angle_beta   90.00
_cell.angle_gamma   90.00
#
_symmetry.space_group_name_H-M   'P 1'
#
loop_
_entity.id
_entity.type
_entity.pdbx_description
1 polymer ?
#
loop_
_entity_poly.entity_id
_entity_poly.type
_entity_poly.pdbx_seq_one_letter_code
_entity_poly.pdbx_strand_id
1 'polypeptide(L)'
;MPTIFVVVMCFVLPANYAFLRYCLCKRPFTTAPTPSLVTWKFIQSKVPWGLIFLLGGGFALAEGSKVSGMASMIGNALVVLKSLPHPLLLLVVILVAVFLTAFSSNVAIANIIIPVLAEM
;
A
#
# COMPACT_ATOMS: atom_id res chain seq x y z
N MET A 1 0.61 2.36 14.78
CA MET A 1 1.07 3.36 15.77
C MET A 1 2.59 3.36 15.99
N PRO A 2 3.31 2.23 16.15
CA PRO A 2 4.79 2.29 16.32
C PRO A 2 5.52 2.81 15.07
N THR A 3 5.00 2.55 13.88
CA THR A 3 5.57 2.98 12.60
C THR A 3 5.56 4.49 12.39
N ILE A 4 4.47 5.18 12.79
CA ILE A 4 4.34 6.63 12.66
C ILE A 4 5.39 7.33 13.54
N PHE A 5 5.58 6.84 14.76
CA PHE A 5 6.59 7.36 15.69
C PHE A 5 8.01 7.25 15.12
N VAL A 6 8.36 6.10 14.55
CA VAL A 6 9.69 5.87 13.92
C VAL A 6 9.91 6.81 12.74
N VAL A 7 8.91 7.03 11.89
CA VAL A 7 9.02 7.95 10.74
C VAL A 7 9.24 9.38 11.20
N VAL A 8 8.48 9.86 12.19
CA VAL A 8 8.68 11.20 12.78
C VAL A 8 10.09 11.32 13.37
N MET A 9 10.56 10.28 14.06
CA MET A 9 11.92 10.27 14.61
C MET A 9 12.99 10.35 13.51
N CYS A 10 12.82 9.68 12.37
CA CYS A 10 13.72 9.77 11.22
C CYS A 10 13.75 11.16 10.55
N PHE A 11 12.68 11.95 10.67
CA PHE A 11 12.67 13.36 10.24
C PHE A 11 13.39 14.29 11.23
N VAL A 12 13.34 13.97 12.53
CA VAL A 12 13.94 14.78 13.61
C VAL A 12 15.41 14.44 13.83
N LEU A 13 15.81 13.19 13.59
CA LEU A 13 17.19 12.72 13.77
C LEU A 13 18.13 13.34 12.73
N PRO A 14 19.23 13.98 13.15
CA PRO A 14 20.24 14.48 12.23
C PRO A 14 21.00 13.33 11.58
N ALA A 15 21.26 13.41 10.27
CA ALA A 15 21.99 12.40 9.52
C ALA A 15 23.48 12.30 9.90
N ASN A 16 24.01 13.30 10.62
CA ASN A 16 25.42 13.39 10.98
C ASN A 16 25.62 13.23 12.50
N TYR A 17 26.53 12.34 12.90
CA TYR A 17 27.00 12.16 14.28
C TYR A 17 27.73 13.39 14.86
N ALA A 18 27.86 14.48 14.08
CA ALA A 18 28.33 15.78 14.54
C ALA A 18 27.61 16.28 15.79
N PHE A 19 26.32 15.96 15.98
CA PHE A 19 25.58 16.27 17.21
C PHE A 19 26.16 15.56 18.46
N LEU A 20 26.56 14.29 18.33
CA LEU A 20 27.19 13.55 19.43
C LEU A 20 28.59 14.11 19.73
N ARG A 21 29.31 14.55 18.69
CA ARG A 21 30.62 15.19 18.77
C ARG A 21 30.56 16.61 19.38
N TYR A 22 29.41 17.29 19.23
CA TYR A 22 29.09 18.55 19.90
C TYR A 22 28.88 18.34 21.42
N CYS A 23 28.12 17.31 21.82
CA CYS A 23 27.91 16.95 23.23
C CYS A 23 29.20 16.45 23.92
N LEU A 24 30.10 15.81 23.15
CA LEU A 24 31.42 15.33 23.59
C LEU A 24 32.57 16.34 23.37
N CYS A 25 32.27 17.63 23.09
CA CYS A 25 33.23 18.75 22.99
C CYS A 25 34.47 18.53 22.09
N LYS A 26 34.37 17.80 20.96
CA LYS A 26 35.52 17.63 20.02
C LYS A 26 35.40 18.59 18.81
N ARG A 27 36.31 19.57 18.71
CA ARG A 27 36.50 20.48 17.55
C ARG A 27 37.01 19.71 16.32
N PRO A 28 36.69 20.08 15.07
CA PRO A 28 36.16 21.37 14.61
C PRO A 28 34.64 21.39 14.39
N PHE A 29 34.05 22.57 14.55
CA PHE A 29 32.63 22.82 14.25
C PHE A 29 32.50 23.20 12.77
N THR A 30 31.85 22.34 12.00
CA THR A 30 31.42 22.68 10.64
C THR A 30 30.16 23.54 10.74
N THR A 31 30.17 24.70 10.08
CA THR A 31 29.07 25.69 10.07
C THR A 31 27.92 25.30 9.14
N ALA A 32 27.99 24.13 8.49
CA ALA A 32 26.95 23.68 7.57
C ALA A 32 25.76 23.06 8.34
N PRO A 33 24.51 23.37 7.96
CA PRO A 33 23.34 22.74 8.55
C PRO A 33 23.37 21.23 8.27
N THR A 34 23.22 20.41 9.31
CA THR A 34 23.15 18.96 9.16
C THR A 34 21.80 18.58 8.54
N PRO A 35 21.77 17.84 7.41
CA PRO A 35 20.52 17.35 6.86
C PRO A 35 19.88 16.34 7.83
N SER A 36 18.55 16.26 7.83
CA SER A 36 17.80 15.21 8.52
C SER A 36 18.09 13.84 7.89
N LEU A 37 17.88 12.77 8.65
CA LEU A 37 18.07 11.39 8.19
C LEU A 37 17.19 11.06 6.98
N VAL A 38 15.98 11.63 6.96
CA VAL A 38 15.09 11.62 5.80
C VAL A 38 14.65 13.05 5.49
N THR A 39 14.84 13.46 4.24
CA THR A 39 14.43 14.79 3.74
C THR A 39 13.09 14.68 3.03
N TRP A 40 12.22 15.69 3.16
CA TRP A 40 10.93 15.74 2.45
C TRP A 40 11.08 15.56 0.93
N LYS A 41 12.07 16.22 0.31
CA LYS A 41 12.40 16.06 -1.14
C LYS A 41 12.70 14.61 -1.53
N PHE A 42 13.32 13.84 -0.64
CA PHE A 42 13.62 12.42 -0.88
C PHE A 42 12.33 11.59 -0.86
N ILE A 43 11.46 11.78 0.14
CA ILE A 43 10.17 11.09 0.20
C ILE A 43 9.31 11.44 -1.00
N GLN A 44 9.17 12.73 -1.32
CA GLN A 44 8.34 13.18 -2.43
C GLN A 44 8.73 12.53 -3.77
N SER A 45 10.04 12.37 -4.03
CA SER A 45 10.54 11.80 -5.29
C SER A 45 10.59 10.28 -5.32
N LYS A 46 10.74 9.61 -4.16
CA LYS A 46 10.90 8.15 -4.09
C LYS A 46 9.61 7.40 -3.75
N VAL A 47 8.63 8.07 -3.16
CA VAL A 47 7.35 7.44 -2.82
C VAL A 47 6.41 7.47 -4.02
N PRO A 48 5.90 6.30 -4.47
CA PRO A 48 4.90 6.24 -5.52
C PRO A 48 3.52 6.62 -4.98
N TRP A 49 3.22 7.93 -4.93
CA TRP A 49 1.96 8.45 -4.41
C TRP A 49 0.72 7.87 -5.10
N GLY A 50 0.82 7.53 -6.39
CA GLY A 50 -0.27 6.89 -7.14
C GLY A 50 -0.72 5.55 -6.54
N LEU A 51 0.20 4.76 -5.99
CA LEU A 51 -0.14 3.50 -5.31
C LEU A 51 -0.93 3.73 -4.03
N ILE A 52 -0.59 4.77 -3.27
CA ILE A 52 -1.30 5.14 -2.03
C ILE A 52 -2.74 5.54 -2.36
N PHE A 53 -2.93 6.38 -3.40
CA PHE A 53 -4.26 6.77 -3.85
C PHE A 53 -5.06 5.60 -4.43
N LEU A 54 -4.42 4.70 -5.18
CA LEU A 54 -5.07 3.50 -5.73
C LEU A 54 -5.57 2.58 -4.62
N LEU A 55 -4.75 2.33 -3.60
CA LEU A 55 -5.12 1.51 -2.45
C LEU A 55 -6.26 2.14 -1.65
N GLY A 56 -6.17 3.45 -1.35
CA GLY A 56 -7.23 4.19 -0.68
C GLY A 56 -8.54 4.23 -1.47
N GLY A 57 -8.46 4.40 -2.79
CA GLY A 57 -9.61 4.33 -3.69
C GLY A 57 -10.25 2.93 -3.72
N GLY A 58 -9.44 1.86 -3.67
CA GLY A 58 -9.93 0.48 -3.56
C GLY A 58 -10.70 0.24 -2.27
N PHE A 59 -10.21 0.71 -1.12
CA PHE A 59 -10.93 0.62 0.15
C PHE A 59 -12.22 1.44 0.18
N ALA A 60 -12.18 2.66 -0.38
CA ALA A 60 -13.38 3.49 -0.50
C ALA A 60 -14.43 2.84 -1.41
N LEU A 61 -14.01 2.22 -2.52
CA LEU A 61 -14.89 1.49 -3.43
C LEU A 61 -15.47 0.24 -2.75
N ALA A 62 -14.65 -0.51 -2.01
CA ALA A 62 -15.10 -1.69 -1.27
C ALA A 62 -16.17 -1.33 -0.23
N GLU A 63 -15.92 -0.29 0.58
CA GLU A 63 -16.89 0.18 1.57
C GLU A 63 -18.13 0.78 0.90
N GLY A 64 -17.96 1.57 -0.16
CA GLY A 64 -19.08 2.11 -0.95
C GLY A 64 -19.95 1.01 -1.57
N SER A 65 -19.33 -0.10 -1.99
CA SER A 65 -20.04 -1.27 -2.52
C SER A 65 -20.80 -2.04 -1.44
N LYS A 66 -20.30 -2.05 -0.20
CA LYS A 66 -20.99 -2.61 0.97
C LYS A 66 -22.19 -1.75 1.38
N VAL A 67 -21.98 -0.44 1.55
CA VAL A 67 -23.02 0.52 1.99
C VAL A 67 -24.15 0.68 0.95
N SER A 68 -23.81 0.65 -0.35
CA SER A 68 -24.82 0.73 -1.43
C SER A 68 -25.64 -0.54 -1.63
N GLY A 69 -25.28 -1.65 -0.96
CA GLY A 69 -25.92 -2.95 -1.18
C GLY A 69 -25.57 -3.62 -2.52
N MET A 70 -24.76 -2.97 -3.36
CA MET A 70 -24.32 -3.50 -4.66
C MET A 70 -23.61 -4.85 -4.52
N ALA A 71 -22.77 -5.00 -3.49
CA ALA A 71 -22.09 -6.26 -3.22
C ALA A 71 -23.08 -7.41 -2.93
N SER A 72 -24.18 -7.14 -2.23
CA SER A 72 -25.22 -8.14 -1.96
C SER A 72 -26.03 -8.47 -3.21
N MET A 73 -26.35 -7.48 -4.04
CA MET A 73 -27.05 -7.70 -5.32
C MET A 73 -26.24 -8.57 -6.29
N ILE A 74 -24.95 -8.28 -6.43
CA ILE A 74 -24.02 -9.08 -7.26
C ILE A 74 -23.84 -10.48 -6.67
N GLY A 75 -23.69 -10.59 -5.34
CA GLY A 75 -23.61 -11.87 -4.63
C GLY A 75 -24.81 -12.77 -4.89
N ASN A 76 -26.03 -12.21 -4.84
CA ASN A 76 -27.26 -12.96 -5.12
C ASN A 76 -27.36 -13.41 -6.59
N ALA A 77 -26.89 -12.60 -7.55
CA ALA A 77 -26.80 -13.01 -8.95
C ALA A 77 -25.81 -14.17 -9.15
N LEU A 78 -24.72 -14.20 -8.37
CA LEU A 78 -23.71 -15.26 -8.39
C LEU A 78 -24.14 -16.55 -7.67
N VAL A 79 -25.17 -16.51 -6.81
CA VAL A 79 -25.73 -17.74 -6.18
C VAL A 79 -26.25 -18.72 -7.23
N VAL A 80 -26.74 -18.25 -8.37
CA VAL A 80 -27.15 -19.11 -9.51
C VAL A 80 -25.96 -19.95 -10.02
N LEU A 81 -24.75 -19.37 -10.02
CA LEU A 81 -23.50 -20.04 -10.37
C LEU A 81 -23.01 -21.02 -9.28
N LYS A 82 -23.44 -20.85 -8.02
CA LYS A 82 -23.09 -21.75 -6.91
C LYS A 82 -23.74 -23.14 -7.02
N SER A 83 -24.74 -23.31 -7.90
CA SER A 83 -25.29 -24.63 -8.22
C SER A 83 -24.31 -25.52 -9.01
N LEU A 84 -23.22 -24.95 -9.54
CA LEU A 84 -22.18 -25.70 -10.24
C LEU A 84 -21.15 -26.34 -9.28
N PRO A 85 -20.55 -27.48 -9.65
CA PRO A 85 -19.54 -28.15 -8.85
C PRO A 85 -18.31 -27.24 -8.61
N HIS A 86 -17.80 -27.25 -7.37
CA HIS A 86 -16.63 -26.44 -6.92
C HIS A 86 -15.44 -26.38 -7.90
N PRO A 87 -14.98 -27.48 -8.53
CA PRO A 87 -13.87 -27.42 -9.48
C PRO A 87 -14.16 -26.55 -10.72
N LEU A 88 -15.40 -26.46 -11.19
CA LEU A 88 -15.76 -25.62 -12.33
C LEU A 88 -15.74 -24.14 -11.96
N LEU A 89 -16.23 -23.80 -10.77
CA LEU A 89 -16.25 -22.43 -10.26
C LEU A 89 -14.81 -21.90 -10.08
N LEU A 90 -13.93 -22.73 -9.53
CA LEU A 90 -12.49 -22.44 -9.40
C LEU A 90 -11.85 -22.19 -10.78
N LEU A 91 -12.15 -23.03 -11.77
CA LEU A 91 -11.62 -22.89 -13.12
C LEU A 91 -12.03 -21.56 -13.77
N VAL A 92 -13.30 -21.16 -13.62
CA VAL A 92 -13.80 -19.88 -14.14
C VAL A 92 -13.09 -18.69 -13.48
N VAL A 93 -12.91 -18.71 -12.16
CA VAL A 93 -12.20 -17.63 -11.44
C VAL A 93 -10.75 -17.52 -11.90
N ILE A 94 -10.06 -18.66 -12.04
CA ILE A 94 -8.67 -18.69 -12.53
C ILE A 94 -8.60 -18.12 -13.96
N LEU A 95 -9.54 -18.50 -14.83
CA LEU A 95 -9.54 -18.06 -16.23
C LEU A 95 -9.78 -16.55 -16.33
N VAL A 96 -10.71 -16.01 -15.54
CA VAL A 96 -10.96 -14.56 -15.45
C VAL A 96 -9.74 -13.83 -14.87
N ALA A 97 -9.12 -14.36 -13.82
CA ALA A 97 -7.93 -13.77 -13.21
C ALA A 97 -6.73 -13.75 -14.17
N VAL A 98 -6.49 -14.83 -14.91
CA VAL A 98 -5.42 -14.93 -15.91
C VAL A 98 -5.69 -14.00 -17.10
N PHE A 99 -6.95 -13.89 -17.54
CA PHE A 99 -7.33 -12.96 -18.59
C PHE A 99 -7.12 -11.51 -18.16
N LEU A 100 -7.59 -11.13 -16.98
CA LEU A 100 -7.34 -9.80 -16.40
C LEU A 100 -5.84 -9.53 -16.20
N THR A 101 -5.06 -10.58 -15.97
CA THR A 101 -3.60 -10.49 -15.85
C THR A 101 -2.91 -10.17 -17.18
N ALA A 102 -3.48 -10.60 -18.30
CA ALA A 102 -2.93 -10.29 -19.62
C ALA A 102 -3.15 -8.83 -20.06
N PHE A 103 -4.16 -8.15 -19.52
CA PHE A 103 -4.50 -6.76 -19.86
C PHE A 103 -3.92 -5.72 -18.89
N SER A 104 -3.40 -6.15 -17.73
CA SER A 104 -3.06 -5.25 -16.62
C SER A 104 -1.63 -5.46 -16.16
N SER A 105 -0.92 -4.39 -15.78
CA SER A 105 0.45 -4.53 -15.26
C SER A 105 0.45 -5.39 -13.99
N ASN A 106 1.48 -6.23 -13.79
CA ASN A 106 1.61 -7.14 -12.64
C ASN A 106 1.33 -6.47 -11.26
N VAL A 107 1.54 -5.16 -11.13
CA VAL A 107 1.24 -4.36 -9.92
C VAL A 107 -0.26 -4.15 -9.72
N ALA A 108 -1.03 -3.97 -10.79
CA ALA A 108 -2.48 -3.82 -10.72
C ALA A 108 -3.17 -5.15 -10.34
N ILE A 109 -2.65 -6.28 -10.83
CA ILE A 109 -3.12 -7.61 -10.43
C ILE A 109 -2.80 -7.87 -8.96
N ALA A 110 -1.59 -7.54 -8.49
CA ALA A 110 -1.25 -7.68 -7.07
C ALA A 110 -2.21 -6.87 -6.18
N ASN A 111 -2.56 -5.63 -6.57
CA ASN A 111 -3.53 -4.81 -5.84
C ASN A 111 -4.96 -5.38 -5.85
N ILE A 112 -5.34 -6.16 -6.87
CA ILE A 112 -6.67 -6.79 -6.96
C ILE A 112 -6.69 -8.15 -6.23
N ILE A 113 -5.63 -8.95 -6.34
CA ILE A 113 -5.56 -10.32 -5.80
C ILE A 113 -5.27 -10.33 -4.29
N ILE A 114 -4.42 -9.43 -3.77
CA ILE A 114 -4.07 -9.39 -2.34
C ILE A 114 -5.31 -9.23 -1.43
N PRO A 115 -6.27 -8.34 -1.70
CA PRO A 115 -7.49 -8.22 -0.90
C PRO A 115 -8.39 -9.44 -1.00
N VAL A 116 -8.51 -10.05 -2.18
CA VAL A 116 -9.37 -11.23 -2.41
C VAL A 116 -8.84 -12.44 -1.64
N LEU A 117 -7.51 -12.64 -1.59
CA LEU A 117 -6.89 -13.69 -0.79
C LEU A 117 -7.01 -13.44 0.73
N ALA A 118 -7.16 -12.19 1.18
CA ALA A 118 -7.30 -11.87 2.60
C ALA A 118 -8.72 -12.09 3.14
N GLU A 119 -9.73 -12.14 2.26
CA GLU A 119 -11.14 -12.35 2.62
C GLU A 119 -11.61 -13.81 2.39
N MET A 120 -10.71 -14.72 1.97
CA MET A 120 -10.95 -16.17 1.86
C MET A 120 -10.34 -16.89 3.07
#